data_AF-F4QKE4-F1
#
_entry.id   AF-F4QKE4-F1
#
_cell.length_a   1.000
_cell.length_b   1.000
_cell.length_c   1.000
_cell.angle_alpha   90.00
_cell.angle_beta   90.00
_cell.angle_gamma   90.00
#
_symmetry.space_group_name_H-M   'P 1'
#
loop_
_entity.id
_entity.type
_entity.pdbx_description
1 polymer ?
#
loop_
_entity_poly.entity_id
_entity_poly.type
_entity_poly.pdbx_seq_one_letter_code
_entity_poly.pdbx_strand_id
1 'polypeptide(L)'
;MDLLDAFAHPHAPDFSVIARLSPVIQIHLLAALAAFAVATWQLIGPKGTIPHRVIGWAWVVAMFTVAVSSFFIQEINPGSLSFIHILSVLTLIGLVRLVWEARRHNIKGHRGQALGLYIGGLVVAGVFTFLPGRAMWHIFFA
;
A
#
# COMPACT_ATOMS: atom_id res chain seq x y z
N MET A 1 -20.82 -1.88 -28.70
CA MET A 1 -19.91 -2.70 -27.89
C MET A 1 -18.77 -1.76 -27.57
N ASP A 2 -18.84 -1.16 -26.40
CA ASP A 2 -17.95 -0.03 -26.07
C ASP A 2 -16.53 -0.57 -25.85
N LEU A 3 -15.50 0.26 -26.08
CA LEU A 3 -14.09 -0.19 -25.95
C LEU A 3 -13.81 -0.80 -24.55
N LEU A 4 -14.54 -0.35 -23.53
CA LEU A 4 -14.47 -0.86 -22.16
C LEU A 4 -15.07 -2.27 -22.00
N ASP A 5 -16.15 -2.59 -22.73
CA ASP A 5 -16.79 -3.91 -22.72
C ASP A 5 -15.90 -4.99 -23.33
N ALA A 6 -14.88 -4.60 -24.12
CA ALA A 6 -13.95 -5.53 -24.74
C ALA A 6 -12.78 -5.93 -23.83
N PHE A 7 -12.53 -5.20 -22.73
CA PHE A 7 -11.37 -5.41 -21.87
C PHE A 7 -11.73 -5.63 -20.39
N ALA A 8 -12.84 -5.07 -19.90
CA ALA A 8 -13.25 -5.19 -18.51
C ALA A 8 -14.63 -5.85 -18.42
N HIS A 9 -14.68 -7.04 -17.82
CA HIS A 9 -15.92 -7.75 -17.53
C HIS A 9 -16.10 -7.84 -16.01
N PRO A 10 -16.75 -6.87 -15.35
CA PRO A 10 -16.95 -6.93 -13.91
C PRO A 10 -17.66 -8.23 -13.49
N HIS A 11 -17.08 -8.93 -12.53
CA HIS A 11 -17.62 -10.18 -11.99
C HIS A 11 -17.51 -10.21 -10.47
N ALA A 12 -18.10 -11.22 -9.83
CA ALA A 12 -17.90 -11.44 -8.40
C ALA A 12 -16.41 -11.73 -8.11
N PRO A 13 -15.83 -11.22 -7.02
CA PRO A 13 -14.39 -11.34 -6.78
C PRO A 13 -13.90 -12.80 -6.77
N ASP A 14 -12.98 -13.16 -7.69
CA ASP A 14 -12.33 -14.48 -7.68
C ASP A 14 -11.09 -14.46 -6.79
N PHE A 15 -11.28 -14.77 -5.51
CA PHE A 15 -10.16 -14.84 -4.55
C PHE A 15 -9.22 -16.02 -4.81
N SER A 16 -9.56 -16.98 -5.68
CA SER A 16 -8.65 -18.08 -6.03
C SER A 16 -7.39 -17.58 -6.75
N VAL A 17 -7.46 -16.39 -7.37
CA VAL A 17 -6.31 -15.67 -7.93
C VAL A 17 -5.22 -15.48 -6.88
N ILE A 18 -5.58 -15.10 -5.64
CA ILE A 18 -4.62 -14.81 -4.57
C ILE A 18 -3.77 -16.06 -4.26
N ALA A 19 -4.38 -17.24 -4.24
CA ALA A 19 -3.68 -18.49 -3.96
C ALA A 19 -2.66 -18.87 -5.05
N ARG A 20 -2.81 -18.34 -6.28
CA ARG A 20 -1.88 -18.56 -7.40
C ARG A 20 -0.75 -17.54 -7.46
N LEU A 21 -0.84 -16.44 -6.71
CA LEU A 21 0.20 -15.41 -6.67
C LEU A 21 1.44 -15.93 -5.94
N SER A 22 2.60 -15.40 -6.30
CA SER A 22 3.85 -15.72 -5.60
C SER A 22 3.77 -15.34 -4.11
N PRO A 23 4.49 -16.02 -3.22
CA PRO A 23 4.46 -15.73 -1.78
C PRO A 23 4.78 -14.26 -1.45
N VAL A 24 5.66 -13.62 -2.21
CA VAL A 24 6.01 -12.21 -2.00
C VAL A 24 4.85 -11.26 -2.28
N ILE A 25 4.04 -11.55 -3.30
CA ILE A 25 2.84 -10.76 -3.60
C ILE A 25 1.78 -10.97 -2.52
N GLN A 26 1.61 -12.21 -2.01
CA GLN A 26 0.69 -12.49 -0.91
C GLN A 26 1.08 -11.73 0.36
N ILE A 27 2.37 -11.75 0.73
CA ILE A 27 2.90 -10.99 1.88
C ILE A 27 2.66 -9.49 1.69
N HIS A 28 2.97 -8.97 0.50
CA HIS A 28 2.75 -7.55 0.17
C HIS A 28 1.27 -7.16 0.32
N LEU A 29 0.36 -7.96 -0.26
CA LEU A 29 -1.08 -7.73 -0.20
C LEU A 29 -1.58 -7.73 1.24
N LEU A 30 -1.24 -8.75 2.03
CA LEU A 30 -1.67 -8.85 3.42
C LEU A 30 -1.13 -7.69 4.26
N ALA A 31 0.14 -7.32 4.07
CA ALA A 31 0.73 -6.18 4.75
C ALA A 31 0.06 -4.86 4.34
N ALA A 32 -0.30 -4.69 3.07
CA ALA A 32 -0.98 -3.50 2.57
C ALA A 32 -2.40 -3.37 3.15
N LEU A 33 -3.17 -4.47 3.20
CA LEU A 33 -4.49 -4.50 3.81
C LEU A 33 -4.43 -4.19 5.31
N ALA A 34 -3.47 -4.79 6.02
CA ALA A 34 -3.25 -4.50 7.43
C ALA A 34 -2.84 -3.03 7.64
N ALA A 35 -1.90 -2.52 6.85
CA ALA A 35 -1.45 -1.13 6.92
C ALA A 35 -2.61 -0.14 6.65
N PHE A 36 -3.46 -0.44 5.66
CA PHE A 36 -4.64 0.37 5.36
C PHE A 36 -5.61 0.41 6.53
N ALA A 37 -6.06 -0.75 7.03
CA ALA A 37 -7.00 -0.82 8.14
C ALA A 37 -6.47 -0.12 9.41
N VAL A 38 -5.21 -0.38 9.77
CA VAL A 38 -4.54 0.22 10.94
C VAL A 38 -4.42 1.73 10.77
N ALA A 39 -4.05 2.23 9.60
CA ALA A 39 -3.94 3.66 9.34
C ALA A 39 -5.30 4.36 9.35
N THR A 40 -6.33 3.76 8.76
CA THR A 40 -7.69 4.32 8.82
C THR A 40 -8.13 4.50 10.26
N TRP A 41 -7.92 3.48 11.10
CA TRP A 41 -8.21 3.56 12.54
C TRP A 41 -7.41 4.67 13.23
N GLN A 42 -6.12 4.80 12.93
CA GLN A 42 -5.26 5.88 13.46
C GLN A 42 -5.73 7.29 13.05
N LEU A 43 -6.21 7.44 11.82
CA LEU A 43 -6.66 8.71 11.28
C LEU A 43 -7.96 9.18 11.94
N ILE A 44 -8.87 8.27 12.29
CA ILE A 44 -10.15 8.61 12.95
C ILE A 44 -10.03 8.62 14.48
N GLY A 45 -9.20 7.76 15.07
CA GLY A 45 -9.10 7.57 16.52
C GLY A 45 -8.38 8.69 17.28
N PRO A 46 -8.32 8.66 18.62
CA PRO A 46 -7.64 9.68 19.42
C PRO A 46 -6.14 9.78 19.08
N LYS A 47 -5.60 11.01 19.05
CA LYS A 47 -4.19 11.28 18.71
C LYS A 47 -3.40 11.63 19.97
N GLY A 48 -2.09 11.33 19.96
CA GLY A 48 -1.17 11.72 21.04
C GLY A 48 -1.19 10.82 22.28
N THR A 49 -2.03 9.78 22.32
CA THR A 49 -2.14 8.81 23.43
C THR A 49 -1.14 7.65 23.29
N ILE A 50 -0.98 6.82 24.34
CA ILE A 50 -0.17 5.60 24.26
C ILE A 50 -0.70 4.64 23.16
N PRO A 51 -2.01 4.36 23.04
CA PRO A 51 -2.55 3.56 21.94
C PRO A 51 -2.15 4.08 20.55
N HIS A 52 -2.20 5.39 20.32
CA HIS A 52 -1.78 5.99 19.04
C HIS A 52 -0.33 5.63 18.68
N ARG A 53 0.56 5.61 19.68
CA ARG A 53 1.98 5.27 19.48
C ARG A 53 2.19 3.78 19.21
N VAL A 54 1.52 2.90 19.96
CA VAL A 54 1.60 1.44 19.76
C VAL A 54 1.09 1.05 18.37
N ILE A 55 -0.10 1.54 18.02
CA ILE A 55 -0.70 1.32 16.70
C ILE A 55 0.16 1.98 15.61
N GLY A 56 0.85 3.09 15.92
CA GLY A 56 1.77 3.77 15.02
C GLY A 56 2.97 2.93 14.63
N TRP A 57 3.57 2.24 15.59
CA TRP A 57 4.66 1.32 15.31
C TRP A 57 4.21 0.11 14.52
N ALA A 58 3.04 -0.46 14.83
CA ALA A 58 2.46 -1.54 14.03
C ALA A 58 2.26 -1.11 12.57
N TRP A 59 1.75 0.10 12.35
CA TRP A 59 1.61 0.67 11.01
C TRP A 59 2.95 0.89 10.30
N VAL A 60 3.97 1.41 10.99
CA VAL A 60 5.32 1.61 10.42
C VAL A 60 5.93 0.28 9.97
N VAL A 61 5.81 -0.78 10.77
CA VAL A 61 6.28 -2.12 10.41
C VAL A 61 5.53 -2.64 9.18
N ALA A 62 4.20 -2.54 9.17
CA ALA A 62 3.39 -2.98 8.03
C ALA A 62 3.77 -2.23 6.74
N MET A 63 3.87 -0.89 6.79
CA MET A 63 4.28 -0.07 5.64
C MET A 63 5.71 -0.37 5.17
N PHE A 64 6.63 -0.67 6.10
CA PHE A 64 7.97 -1.11 5.75
C PHE A 64 7.94 -2.44 4.99
N THR A 65 7.15 -3.42 5.47
CA THR A 65 6.96 -4.70 4.77
C THR A 65 6.38 -4.49 3.37
N VAL A 66 5.35 -3.63 3.22
CA VAL A 66 4.78 -3.26 1.91
C VAL A 66 5.87 -2.70 0.99
N ALA A 67 6.61 -1.68 1.44
CA ALA A 67 7.61 -1.02 0.60
C ALA A 67 8.75 -1.97 0.22
N VAL A 68 9.29 -2.76 1.17
CA VAL A 68 10.40 -3.68 0.88
C VAL A 68 9.97 -4.82 -0.03
N SER A 69 8.84 -5.47 0.26
CA SER A 69 8.35 -6.58 -0.58
C SER A 69 8.07 -6.14 -2.02
N SER A 70 7.65 -4.89 -2.24
CA SER A 70 7.38 -4.40 -3.59
C SER A 70 8.58 -4.41 -4.53
N PHE A 71 9.82 -4.30 -4.03
CA PHE A 71 11.03 -4.36 -4.88
C PHE A 71 11.24 -5.72 -5.56
N PHE A 72 10.59 -6.76 -5.03
CA PHE A 72 10.59 -8.11 -5.58
C PHE A 72 9.37 -8.38 -6.47
N ILE A 73 8.45 -7.41 -6.62
CA ILE A 73 7.26 -7.53 -7.46
C ILE A 73 7.54 -6.80 -8.79
N GLN A 74 8.08 -7.54 -9.75
CA GLN A 74 8.56 -7.02 -11.03
C GLN A 74 7.66 -7.41 -12.21
N GLU A 75 6.35 -7.52 -11.98
CA GLU A 75 5.38 -7.97 -13.00
C GLU A 75 5.34 -7.06 -14.24
N ILE A 76 5.62 -5.76 -14.08
CA ILE A 76 5.65 -4.80 -15.19
C ILE A 76 6.91 -4.98 -16.06
N ASN A 77 8.08 -5.16 -15.43
CA ASN A 77 9.36 -5.31 -16.11
C ASN A 77 10.10 -6.53 -15.54
N PRO A 78 9.84 -7.76 -16.02
CA PRO A 78 10.45 -8.96 -15.45
C PRO A 78 11.97 -8.87 -15.34
N GLY A 79 12.52 -9.05 -14.13
CA GLY A 79 13.95 -8.97 -13.86
C GLY A 79 14.51 -7.56 -13.62
N SER A 80 13.67 -6.51 -13.62
CA SER A 80 14.11 -5.13 -13.36
C SER A 80 13.06 -4.28 -12.64
N LEU A 81 13.49 -3.14 -12.10
CA LEU A 81 12.59 -2.20 -11.46
C LEU A 81 11.82 -1.39 -12.52
N SER A 82 10.53 -1.21 -12.29
CA SER A 82 9.65 -0.31 -13.05
C SER A 82 9.43 1.02 -12.31
N PHE A 83 8.87 2.01 -13.01
CA PHE A 83 8.64 3.35 -12.46
C PHE A 83 7.80 3.36 -11.17
N ILE A 84 6.91 2.37 -10.97
CA ILE A 84 6.08 2.27 -9.76
C ILE A 84 6.91 2.06 -8.49
N HIS A 85 8.14 1.53 -8.59
CA HIS A 85 9.04 1.34 -7.46
C HIS A 85 9.54 2.66 -6.85
N ILE A 86 9.38 3.78 -7.57
CA ILE A 86 9.61 5.12 -7.01
C ILE A 86 8.69 5.34 -5.79
N LEU A 87 7.44 4.84 -5.83
CA LEU A 87 6.51 4.94 -4.70
C LEU A 87 7.07 4.21 -3.47
N SER A 88 7.74 3.08 -3.66
CA SER A 88 8.35 2.29 -2.59
C SER A 88 9.52 3.03 -1.94
N VAL A 89 10.41 3.64 -2.75
CA VAL A 89 11.51 4.48 -2.26
C VAL A 89 10.97 5.69 -1.49
N LEU A 90 9.99 6.40 -2.07
CA LEU A 90 9.35 7.54 -1.41
C LEU A 90 8.66 7.14 -0.11
N THR A 91 8.05 5.95 -0.06
CA THR A 91 7.45 5.39 1.15
C THR A 91 8.48 5.15 2.24
N LEU A 92 9.62 4.53 1.92
CA LEU A 92 10.70 4.31 2.90
C LEU A 92 11.26 5.62 3.45
N ILE A 93 11.52 6.61 2.58
CA ILE A 93 11.96 7.95 2.99
C ILE A 93 10.88 8.61 3.87
N GLY A 94 9.61 8.49 3.48
CA GLY A 94 8.47 9.01 4.22
C GLY A 94 8.34 8.40 5.61
N LEU A 95 8.59 7.10 5.78
CA LEU A 95 8.57 6.43 7.09
C LEU A 95 9.66 6.95 8.02
N VAL A 96 10.88 7.14 7.50
CA VAL A 96 11.98 7.74 8.29
C VAL A 96 11.60 9.15 8.72
N ARG A 97 11.08 9.97 7.79
CA ARG A 97 10.61 11.33 8.10
C ARG A 97 9.46 11.33 9.10
N LEU A 98 8.46 10.47 8.94
CA LEU A 98 7.32 10.34 9.85
C LEU A 98 7.78 10.15 11.30
N VAL A 99 8.71 9.22 11.54
CA VAL A 99 9.24 8.92 12.87
C VAL A 99 10.12 10.07 13.37
N TRP A 100 10.95 10.65 12.51
CA TRP A 100 11.79 11.80 12.88
C TRP A 100 10.97 13.01 13.31
N GLU A 101 9.93 13.36 12.54
CA GLU A 101 8.99 14.43 12.84
C GLU A 101 8.25 14.21 14.17
N ALA A 102 7.86 12.97 14.46
CA ALA A 102 7.26 12.61 15.74
C ALA A 102 8.22 12.80 16.92
N ARG A 103 9.47 12.36 16.78
CA ARG A 103 10.50 12.45 17.83
C ARG A 103 10.89 13.89 18.16
N ARG A 104 10.88 14.79 17.18
CA ARG A 104 11.11 16.22 17.40
C ARG A 104 9.87 17.00 17.84
N HIS A 105 8.79 16.29 18.16
CA HIS A 105 7.49 16.87 18.53
C HIS A 105 6.90 17.82 17.48
N ASN A 106 7.31 17.71 16.20
CA ASN A 106 6.71 18.48 15.13
C ASN A 106 5.45 17.79 14.60
N ILE A 107 4.33 18.07 15.26
CA ILE A 107 3.04 17.42 14.97
C ILE A 107 2.54 17.75 13.55
N LYS A 108 2.78 18.98 13.06
CA LYS A 108 2.38 19.38 11.70
C LYS A 108 3.14 18.56 10.65
N GLY A 109 4.45 18.40 10.83
CA GLY A 109 5.28 17.57 9.96
C GLY A 109 4.89 16.10 10.01
N HIS A 110 4.71 15.55 11.22
CA HIS A 110 4.29 14.16 11.42
C HIS A 110 2.95 13.86 10.74
N ARG A 111 1.95 14.73 10.93
CA ARG A 111 0.63 14.62 10.28
C ARG A 111 0.74 14.67 8.76
N GLY A 112 1.56 15.58 8.23
CA GLY A 112 1.80 15.69 6.78
C GLY A 112 2.38 14.40 6.20
N GLN A 113 3.40 13.82 6.86
CA GLN A 113 3.99 12.55 6.43
C GLN A 113 2.99 11.39 6.56
N ALA A 114 2.23 11.32 7.66
CA ALA A 114 1.23 10.27 7.86
C ALA A 114 0.16 10.27 6.75
N LEU A 115 -0.38 11.45 6.42
CA LEU A 115 -1.36 11.60 5.34
C LEU A 115 -0.75 11.31 3.96
N GLY A 116 0.46 11.79 3.70
CA GLY A 116 1.16 11.53 2.43
C GLY A 116 1.41 10.04 2.20
N LEU A 117 1.86 9.32 3.23
CA LEU A 117 2.06 7.87 3.21
C LEU A 117 0.74 7.10 3.05
N TYR A 118 -0.34 7.53 3.72
CA TYR A 118 -1.64 6.90 3.56
C TYR A 118 -2.21 7.10 2.15
N ILE A 119 -2.22 8.34 1.66
CA ILE A 119 -2.78 8.64 0.33
C ILE A 119 -1.89 8.09 -0.78
N GLY A 120 -0.59 8.42 -0.77
CA GLY A 120 0.33 8.00 -1.83
C GLY A 120 0.72 6.53 -1.75
N GLY A 121 1.14 6.09 -0.57
CA GLY A 121 1.69 4.74 -0.34
C GLY A 121 0.64 3.63 -0.23
N LEU A 122 -0.62 3.95 0.06
CA LEU A 122 -1.70 2.96 0.13
C LEU A 122 -2.81 3.22 -0.88
N VAL A 123 -3.44 4.41 -0.90
CA VAL A 123 -4.60 4.66 -1.78
C VAL A 123 -4.18 4.69 -3.25
N VAL A 124 -3.25 5.57 -3.62
CA VAL A 124 -2.78 5.70 -5.02
C VAL A 124 -2.08 4.42 -5.48
N ALA A 125 -1.19 3.85 -4.65
CA ALA A 125 -0.57 2.56 -4.93
C ALA A 125 -1.60 1.43 -5.11
N GLY A 126 -2.64 1.40 -4.27
CA GLY A 126 -3.76 0.46 -4.37
C GLY A 126 -4.53 0.61 -5.67
N VAL A 127 -4.87 1.84 -6.08
CA VAL A 127 -5.52 2.10 -7.38
C VAL A 127 -4.68 1.56 -8.54
N PHE A 128 -3.36 1.72 -8.50
CA PHE A 128 -2.50 1.16 -9.55
C PHE A 128 -2.58 -0.37 -9.66
N THR A 129 -3.01 -1.10 -8.62
CA THR A 129 -3.18 -2.56 -8.69
C THR A 129 -4.39 -3.00 -9.52
N PHE A 130 -5.31 -2.08 -9.82
CA PHE A 130 -6.46 -2.30 -10.70
C PHE A 130 -6.19 -1.91 -12.16
N LEU A 131 -4.93 -1.62 -12.54
CA LEU A 131 -4.60 -1.51 -13.96
C LEU A 131 -4.70 -2.88 -14.66
N PRO A 132 -5.10 -2.93 -15.94
CA PRO A 132 -5.20 -4.18 -16.70
C PRO A 132 -3.95 -5.06 -16.61
N GLY A 133 -4.15 -6.36 -16.41
CA GLY A 133 -3.06 -7.36 -16.28
C GLY A 133 -2.41 -7.44 -14.89
N ARG A 134 -2.91 -6.70 -13.89
CA ARG A 134 -2.44 -6.80 -12.50
C ARG A 134 -3.37 -7.63 -11.63
N ALA A 135 -2.89 -8.06 -10.46
CA ALA A 135 -3.61 -8.99 -9.59
C ALA A 135 -5.05 -8.55 -9.26
N MET A 136 -5.29 -7.29 -8.88
CA MET A 136 -6.66 -6.85 -8.56
C MET A 136 -7.53 -6.73 -9.81
N TRP A 137 -6.95 -6.47 -10.99
CA TRP A 137 -7.72 -6.54 -12.23
C TRP A 137 -8.31 -7.94 -12.45
N HIS A 138 -7.49 -8.98 -12.28
CA HIS A 138 -7.94 -10.36 -12.44
C HIS A 138 -8.95 -10.82 -11.39
N ILE A 139 -8.93 -10.23 -10.19
CA ILE A 139 -9.91 -10.57 -9.16
C ILE A 139 -11.30 -10.02 -9.50
N PHE A 140 -11.40 -8.87 -10.16
CA PHE A 140 -12.67 -8.14 -10.29
C PHE A 140 -13.18 -7.99 -11.74
N PHE A 141 -12.33 -8.08 -12.76
CA PHE A 141 -12.66 -7.68 -14.13
C PHE A 141 -12.29 -8.68 -15.26
N ALA A 142 -11.62 -9.80 -14.98
CA ALA A 142 -11.02 -10.67 -16.01
C ALA A 142 -11.61 -12.08 -16.06
#